data_AF-A0A117JLV1-F1
#
_entry.id   AF-A0A117JLV1-F1
#
_cell.length_a   1.000
_cell.length_b   1.000
_cell.length_c   1.000
_cell.angle_alpha   90.00
_cell.angle_beta   90.00
_cell.angle_gamma   90.00
#
_symmetry.space_group_name_H-M   'P 1'
#
loop_
_entity.id
_entity.type
_entity.pdbx_description
1 polymer ?
#
loop_
_entity_poly.entity_id
_entity_poly.type
_entity_poly.pdbx_seq_one_letter_code
_entity_poly.pdbx_strand_id
1 'polypeptide(L)'
;MRVFRPGAWDLAFADGLVLELDEELHFNRYRFSTLQAPESAKLPWRDAYPDFCLRYEDECLQAGKWGKRWTSPSCEAMFGSAGEAGSLQDAGAPRWKQRALYDAIKDIAASESQTWRLARLSVWDSIGGIRLGAALNNDAPIDPELLGDLVAQRTTSIT
;
A
#
# COMPACT_ATOMS: atom_id res chain seq x y z
N MET A 1 6.25 9.32 -26.11
CA MET A 1 5.97 8.21 -25.19
C MET A 1 4.99 8.73 -24.14
N ARG A 2 3.85 8.06 -23.91
CA ARG A 2 2.86 8.53 -22.93
C ARG A 2 3.36 8.11 -21.55
N VAL A 3 3.59 9.06 -20.64
CA VAL A 3 4.03 8.75 -19.28
C VAL A 3 2.95 7.89 -18.62
N PHE A 4 3.36 6.72 -18.15
CA PHE A 4 2.47 5.83 -17.42
C PHE A 4 2.05 6.50 -16.11
N ARG A 5 0.74 6.73 -15.92
CA ARG A 5 0.20 7.35 -14.70
C ARG A 5 -0.73 6.36 -14.02
N PRO A 6 -0.32 5.75 -12.90
CA PRO A 6 -1.08 4.68 -12.25
C PRO A 6 -2.33 5.17 -11.50
N GLY A 7 -2.55 6.48 -11.40
CA GLY A 7 -3.71 7.09 -10.76
C GLY A 7 -3.35 8.42 -10.11
N ALA A 8 -4.27 8.93 -9.28
CA ALA A 8 -3.97 10.02 -8.35
C ALA A 8 -3.16 9.50 -7.15
N TRP A 9 -2.36 10.39 -6.57
CA TRP A 9 -1.63 10.21 -5.33
C TRP A 9 -2.43 10.82 -4.17
N ASP A 10 -2.27 10.34 -2.95
CA ASP A 10 -2.94 10.93 -1.78
C ASP A 10 -2.46 12.35 -1.52
N LEU A 11 -1.14 12.56 -1.61
CA LEU A 11 -0.51 13.88 -1.60
C LEU A 11 0.49 14.01 -2.75
N ALA A 12 0.60 15.20 -3.32
CA ALA A 12 1.58 15.55 -4.34
C ALA A 12 2.16 16.94 -4.07
N PHE A 13 3.48 17.04 -4.10
CA PHE A 13 4.22 18.25 -3.79
C PHE A 13 4.88 18.84 -5.04
N ALA A 14 5.18 20.15 -4.98
CA ALA A 14 5.71 20.90 -6.12
C ALA A 14 7.09 20.43 -6.60
N ASP A 15 7.86 19.80 -5.72
CA ASP A 15 9.21 19.26 -5.99
C ASP A 15 9.19 17.83 -6.57
N GLY A 16 8.01 17.29 -6.87
CA GLY A 16 7.85 15.96 -7.44
C GLY A 16 7.82 14.83 -6.41
N LEU A 17 7.81 15.12 -5.11
CA LEU A 17 7.45 14.12 -4.09
C LEU A 17 5.96 13.80 -4.19
N VAL A 18 5.62 12.51 -4.19
CA VAL A 18 4.25 12.02 -4.12
C VAL A 18 4.15 11.00 -2.99
N LEU A 19 3.03 10.97 -2.28
CA LEU A 19 2.84 10.15 -1.08
C LEU A 19 1.59 9.29 -1.21
N GLU A 20 1.71 8.04 -0.78
CA GLU A 20 0.59 7.12 -0.50
C GLU A 20 0.57 6.78 0.98
N LEU A 21 -0.60 6.89 1.60
CA LEU A 21 -0.86 6.38 2.94
C LEU A 21 -1.58 5.04 2.84
N ASP A 22 -0.86 3.98 3.15
CA ASP A 22 -1.39 2.62 3.11
C ASP A 22 -2.06 2.27 4.44
N GLU A 23 -3.39 2.14 4.38
CA GLU A 23 -4.27 1.69 5.47
C GLU A 23 -4.37 0.15 5.51
N GLU A 24 -5.18 -0.40 6.43
CA GLU A 24 -5.26 -1.84 6.72
C GLU A 24 -5.50 -2.70 5.48
N LEU A 25 -6.32 -2.21 4.54
CA LEU A 25 -6.70 -2.94 3.32
C LEU A 25 -5.54 -3.24 2.37
N HIS A 26 -4.39 -2.60 2.57
CA HIS A 26 -3.19 -2.85 1.77
C HIS A 26 -2.36 -4.03 2.29
N PHE A 27 -2.57 -4.49 3.53
CA PHE A 27 -1.70 -5.47 4.18
C PHE A 27 -2.36 -6.85 4.27
N ASN A 28 -2.26 -7.61 3.17
CA ASN A 28 -2.81 -8.96 3.04
C ASN A 28 -1.93 -9.83 2.11
N ARG A 29 -2.22 -11.14 2.03
CA ARG A 29 -1.50 -12.10 1.19
C ARG A 29 -1.38 -11.72 -0.30
N TYR A 30 -2.35 -10.99 -0.86
CA TYR A 30 -2.28 -10.59 -2.26
C TYR A 30 -1.24 -9.49 -2.45
N ARG A 31 -1.19 -8.50 -1.53
CA ARG A 31 -0.12 -7.50 -1.53
C ARG A 31 1.23 -8.15 -1.29
N PHE A 32 1.34 -9.06 -0.31
CA PHE A 32 2.55 -9.84 -0.07
C PHE A 32 3.06 -10.49 -1.36
N SER A 33 2.18 -11.14 -2.14
CA SER A 33 2.54 -11.76 -3.42
C SER A 33 3.08 -10.76 -4.43
N THR A 34 2.51 -9.56 -4.52
CA THR A 34 3.00 -8.53 -5.45
C THR A 34 4.38 -7.98 -5.08
N LEU A 35 4.69 -7.94 -3.77
CA LEU A 35 5.99 -7.49 -3.27
C LEU A 35 7.12 -8.51 -3.52
N GLN A 36 6.79 -9.74 -3.92
CA GLN A 36 7.79 -10.74 -4.33
C GLN A 36 8.30 -10.54 -5.76
N ALA A 37 7.71 -9.61 -6.53
CA ALA A 37 8.16 -9.31 -7.88
C ALA A 37 9.59 -8.72 -7.88
N PRO A 38 10.47 -9.07 -8.82
CA PRO A 38 11.86 -8.57 -8.86
C PRO A 38 11.97 -7.05 -8.84
N GLU A 39 11.02 -6.36 -9.46
CA GLU A 39 10.91 -4.89 -9.51
C GLU A 39 10.73 -4.29 -8.11
N SER A 40 10.12 -5.04 -7.18
CA SER A 40 9.93 -4.62 -5.80
C SER A 40 11.20 -4.68 -4.95
N ALA A 41 12.23 -5.40 -5.41
CA ALA A 41 13.44 -5.65 -4.61
C ALA A 41 14.29 -4.40 -4.34
N LYS A 42 14.03 -3.28 -5.03
CA LYS A 42 14.74 -2.00 -4.82
C LYS A 42 13.88 -0.95 -4.12
N LEU A 43 12.62 -1.25 -3.84
CA LEU A 43 11.70 -0.29 -3.25
C LEU A 43 12.05 -0.05 -1.78
N PRO A 44 11.94 1.18 -1.27
CA PRO A 44 12.31 1.49 0.11
C PRO A 44 11.48 0.74 1.17
N TRP A 45 10.25 0.31 0.85
CA TRP A 45 9.37 -0.44 1.74
C TRP A 45 9.52 -1.96 1.63
N ARG A 46 10.47 -2.47 0.83
CA ARG A 46 10.62 -3.90 0.51
C ARG A 46 10.74 -4.83 1.71
N ASP A 47 11.36 -4.37 2.80
CA ASP A 47 11.65 -5.23 3.95
C ASP A 47 10.53 -5.17 5.00
N ALA A 48 9.86 -4.02 5.12
CA ALA A 48 8.81 -3.81 6.12
C ALA A 48 7.44 -4.31 5.66
N TYR A 49 7.07 -4.09 4.40
CA TYR A 49 5.71 -4.38 3.94
C TYR A 49 5.35 -5.87 3.88
N PRO A 50 6.26 -6.79 3.48
CA PRO A 50 5.98 -8.22 3.59
C PRO A 50 5.67 -8.64 5.02
N ASP A 51 6.41 -8.14 6.01
CA ASP A 51 6.15 -8.39 7.43
C ASP A 51 4.79 -7.83 7.86
N PHE A 52 4.43 -6.62 7.43
CA PHE A 52 3.12 -6.04 7.71
C PHE A 52 1.97 -6.86 7.09
N CYS A 53 2.13 -7.36 5.87
CA CYS A 53 1.12 -8.22 5.23
C CYS A 53 0.91 -9.53 5.98
N LEU A 54 1.96 -10.09 6.60
CA LEU A 54 1.87 -11.31 7.38
C LEU A 54 1.29 -11.07 8.78
N ARG A 55 1.69 -9.98 9.44
CA ARG A 55 1.27 -9.69 10.82
C ARG A 55 -0.13 -9.13 10.93
N TYR A 56 -0.59 -8.36 9.93
CA TYR A 56 -1.83 -7.58 10.02
C TYR A 56 -2.92 -8.00 9.03
N GLU A 57 -2.86 -9.24 8.52
CA GLU A 57 -3.90 -9.76 7.60
C GLU A 57 -5.27 -9.86 8.30
N ASP A 58 -5.29 -10.13 9.60
CA ASP A 58 -6.52 -10.20 10.39
C ASP A 58 -7.18 -8.82 10.54
N GLU A 59 -6.39 -7.76 10.78
CA GLU A 59 -6.86 -6.38 10.80
C GLU A 59 -7.37 -5.94 9.43
N CYS A 60 -6.67 -6.31 8.36
CA CYS A 60 -7.15 -6.13 6.98
C CYS A 60 -8.52 -6.82 6.77
N LEU A 61 -8.69 -8.02 7.31
CA LEU A 61 -9.95 -8.77 7.25
C LEU A 61 -11.07 -8.09 8.02
N GLN A 62 -10.81 -7.60 9.24
CA GLN A 62 -11.82 -6.84 9.97
C GLN A 62 -12.20 -5.54 9.26
N ALA A 63 -11.25 -4.84 8.61
CA ALA A 63 -11.55 -3.63 7.86
C ALA A 63 -12.33 -3.90 6.56
N GLY A 64 -12.09 -5.05 5.92
CA GLY A 64 -12.39 -5.26 4.50
C GLY A 64 -13.30 -6.43 4.12
N LYS A 65 -13.77 -7.25 5.07
CA LYS A 65 -14.52 -8.49 4.76
C LYS A 65 -15.95 -8.30 4.24
N TRP A 66 -16.40 -7.08 3.95
CA TRP A 66 -17.80 -6.80 3.59
C TRP A 66 -17.96 -5.84 2.42
N GLY A 67 -19.09 -6.04 1.71
CA GLY A 67 -19.59 -5.13 0.67
C GLY A 67 -18.56 -4.84 -0.42
N LYS A 68 -18.50 -3.57 -0.83
CA LYS A 68 -17.62 -3.09 -1.91
C LYS A 68 -16.12 -3.18 -1.58
N ARG A 69 -15.74 -3.49 -0.34
CA ARG A 69 -14.35 -3.76 0.06
C ARG A 69 -13.94 -5.19 -0.23
N TRP A 70 -14.88 -6.13 -0.30
CA TRP A 70 -14.63 -7.54 -0.63
C TRP A 70 -14.72 -7.81 -2.13
N THR A 71 -15.78 -7.30 -2.76
CA THR A 71 -16.05 -7.52 -4.18
C THR A 71 -16.86 -6.39 -4.83
N SER A 72 -16.81 -6.32 -6.16
CA SER A 72 -17.53 -5.39 -7.01
C SER A 72 -17.52 -5.92 -8.46
N PRO A 73 -18.45 -5.50 -9.34
CA PRO A 73 -18.44 -5.94 -10.73
C PRO A 73 -17.11 -5.68 -11.46
N SER A 74 -16.44 -4.57 -11.15
CA SER A 74 -15.15 -4.22 -11.77
C SER A 74 -14.03 -5.19 -11.39
N CYS A 75 -13.91 -5.54 -10.11
CA CYS A 75 -12.86 -6.47 -9.69
C CYS A 75 -13.19 -7.92 -10.06
N GLU A 76 -14.47 -8.29 -10.12
CA GLU A 76 -14.89 -9.61 -10.60
C GLU A 76 -14.59 -9.80 -12.09
N ALA A 77 -14.73 -8.73 -12.90
CA ALA A 77 -14.32 -8.77 -14.30
C ALA A 77 -12.82 -9.03 -14.48
N MET A 78 -11.99 -8.72 -13.47
CA MET A 78 -10.54 -8.93 -13.51
C MET A 78 -10.08 -10.25 -12.87
N PHE A 79 -10.74 -10.67 -11.78
CA PHE A 79 -10.25 -11.77 -10.93
C PHE A 79 -11.27 -12.90 -10.73
N GLY A 80 -12.42 -12.83 -11.41
CA GLY A 80 -13.54 -13.76 -11.23
C GLY A 80 -14.39 -13.45 -10.00
N SER A 81 -15.46 -14.23 -9.82
CA SER A 81 -16.40 -14.10 -8.70
C SER A 81 -15.70 -14.22 -7.34
N ALA A 82 -16.23 -13.53 -6.34
CA ALA A 82 -15.70 -13.61 -4.99
C ALA A 82 -15.99 -14.94 -4.30
N GLY A 83 -15.10 -15.33 -3.39
CA GLY A 83 -15.36 -16.36 -2.40
C GLY A 83 -16.25 -15.84 -1.26
N GLU A 84 -16.51 -16.70 -0.28
CA GLU A 84 -17.25 -16.34 0.92
C GLU A 84 -16.61 -15.14 1.63
N ALA A 85 -17.43 -14.16 2.01
CA ALA A 85 -16.99 -12.96 2.70
C ALA A 85 -16.24 -13.30 3.99
N GLY A 86 -14.98 -12.85 4.10
CA GLY A 86 -14.12 -13.16 5.24
C GLY A 86 -13.31 -14.46 5.09
N SER A 87 -13.55 -15.25 4.05
CA SER A 87 -12.72 -16.42 3.72
C SER A 87 -11.73 -16.06 2.62
N LEU A 88 -10.44 -16.14 2.93
CA LEU A 88 -9.37 -15.93 1.95
C LEU A 88 -8.97 -17.23 1.21
N GLN A 89 -9.76 -18.30 1.37
CA GLN A 89 -9.58 -19.55 0.61
C GLN A 89 -10.16 -19.41 -0.81
N ASP A 90 -9.70 -20.28 -1.71
CA ASP A 90 -10.12 -20.36 -3.11
C ASP A 90 -10.11 -18.99 -3.83
N ALA A 91 -11.29 -18.50 -4.24
CA ALA A 91 -11.44 -17.24 -4.95
C ALA A 91 -11.11 -16.02 -4.07
N GLY A 92 -11.32 -16.12 -2.74
CA GLY A 92 -11.07 -15.06 -1.78
C GLY A 92 -11.71 -13.72 -2.15
N ALA A 93 -10.95 -12.61 -2.02
CA ALA A 93 -11.45 -11.25 -2.21
C ALA A 93 -10.96 -10.62 -3.54
N PRO A 94 -11.75 -10.61 -4.62
CA PRO A 94 -11.39 -9.96 -5.89
C PRO A 94 -11.02 -8.48 -5.72
N ARG A 95 -11.68 -7.76 -4.82
CA ARG A 95 -11.38 -6.33 -4.62
C ARG A 95 -10.00 -6.10 -4.01
N TRP A 96 -9.55 -7.00 -3.14
CA TRP A 96 -8.22 -6.93 -2.53
C TRP A 96 -7.14 -7.30 -3.54
N LYS A 97 -7.36 -8.32 -4.38
CA LYS A 97 -6.49 -8.64 -5.53
C LYS A 97 -6.32 -7.45 -6.46
N GLN A 98 -7.42 -6.75 -6.76
CA GLN A 98 -7.39 -5.53 -7.57
C GLN A 98 -6.58 -4.42 -6.91
N ARG A 99 -6.74 -4.21 -5.60
CA ARG A 99 -5.94 -3.23 -4.84
C ARG A 99 -4.45 -3.57 -4.89
N ALA A 100 -4.08 -4.81 -4.58
CA ALA A 100 -2.71 -5.27 -4.62
C ALA A 100 -2.08 -5.10 -6.01
N LEU A 101 -2.83 -5.40 -7.08
CA LEU A 101 -2.37 -5.16 -8.45
C LEU A 101 -2.14 -3.66 -8.73
N TYR A 102 -3.05 -2.79 -8.29
CA TYR A 102 -2.88 -1.34 -8.49
C TYR A 102 -1.70 -0.79 -7.70
N ASP A 103 -1.47 -1.30 -6.49
CA ASP A 103 -0.28 -0.95 -5.71
C ASP A 103 1.00 -1.42 -6.41
N ALA A 104 1.02 -2.64 -6.94
CA ALA A 104 2.16 -3.15 -7.71
C ALA A 104 2.45 -2.29 -8.96
N ILE A 105 1.39 -1.83 -9.62
CA ILE A 105 1.49 -0.94 -10.76
C ILE A 105 2.08 0.44 -10.35
N LYS A 106 1.66 0.99 -9.21
CA LYS A 106 2.25 2.23 -8.65
C LYS A 106 3.72 2.03 -8.30
N ASP A 107 4.05 0.90 -7.70
CA ASP A 107 5.41 0.52 -7.31
C ASP A 107 6.35 0.44 -8.52
N ILE A 108 5.94 -0.27 -9.58
CA ILE A 108 6.70 -0.38 -10.84
C ILE A 108 6.88 1.02 -11.43
N ALA A 109 5.80 1.79 -11.54
CA ALA A 109 5.84 3.14 -12.09
C ALA A 109 6.78 4.08 -11.32
N ALA A 110 6.84 3.94 -9.99
CA ALA A 110 7.75 4.71 -9.16
C ALA A 110 9.21 4.24 -9.30
N SER A 111 9.44 2.93 -9.44
CA SER A 111 10.77 2.35 -9.60
C SER A 111 11.48 2.78 -10.90
N GLU A 112 10.71 3.10 -11.93
CA GLU A 112 11.21 3.53 -13.25
C GLU A 112 11.08 5.05 -13.46
N SER A 113 10.56 5.80 -12.48
CA SER A 113 10.25 7.21 -12.68
C SER A 113 11.49 8.09 -12.63
N GLN A 114 11.57 9.00 -13.60
CA GLN A 114 12.53 10.11 -13.61
C GLN A 114 11.88 11.45 -13.26
N THR A 115 10.56 11.48 -13.03
CA THR A 115 9.79 12.73 -12.83
C THR A 115 9.29 12.90 -11.40
N TRP A 116 9.06 11.81 -10.68
CA TRP A 116 8.54 11.85 -9.31
C TRP A 116 9.21 10.82 -8.42
N ARG A 117 9.19 11.10 -7.13
CA ARG A 117 9.67 10.20 -6.06
C ARG A 117 8.48 9.78 -5.23
N LEU A 118 8.24 8.48 -5.11
CA LEU A 118 7.12 7.95 -4.32
C LEU A 118 7.57 7.65 -2.90
N ALA A 119 6.88 8.23 -1.92
CA ALA A 119 6.91 7.82 -0.53
C ALA A 119 5.68 6.95 -0.22
N ARG A 120 5.87 5.76 0.36
CA ARG A 120 4.76 4.97 0.91
C ARG A 120 4.89 4.87 2.43
N LEU A 121 3.90 5.40 3.14
CA LEU A 121 3.78 5.29 4.59
C LEU A 121 2.67 4.30 4.92
N SER A 122 2.89 3.47 5.93
CA SER A 122 1.90 2.53 6.44
C SER A 122 1.33 3.01 7.76
N VAL A 123 0.04 2.78 8.01
CA VAL A 123 -0.55 2.90 9.35
C VAL A 123 0.17 2.03 10.41
N TRP A 124 0.93 1.02 9.96
CA TRP A 124 1.75 0.16 10.80
C TRP A 124 3.17 0.67 11.02
N ASP A 125 3.62 1.73 10.35
CA ASP A 125 4.94 2.30 10.65
C ASP A 125 4.99 2.83 12.08
N SER A 126 6.17 2.79 12.69
CA SER A 126 6.41 3.23 14.07
C SER A 126 7.36 4.41 14.06
N ILE A 127 6.93 5.54 14.63
CA ILE A 127 7.68 6.80 14.70
C ILE A 127 7.85 7.14 16.17
N GLY A 128 9.08 7.12 16.68
CA GLY A 128 9.34 7.34 18.11
C GLY A 128 8.61 6.35 19.04
N GLY A 129 8.32 5.14 18.55
CA GLY A 129 7.55 4.13 19.29
C GLY A 129 6.02 4.26 19.18
N ILE A 130 5.53 5.26 18.45
CA ILE A 130 4.09 5.48 18.20
C ILE A 130 3.73 4.92 16.82
N ARG A 131 2.68 4.11 16.74
CA ARG A 131 2.14 3.64 15.46
C ARG A 131 1.51 4.82 14.70
N LEU A 132 1.83 4.97 13.41
CA LEU A 132 1.28 6.04 12.58
C LEU A 132 -0.24 6.02 12.57
N GLY A 133 -0.86 4.85 12.45
CA GLY A 133 -2.32 4.71 12.52
C GLY A 133 -2.92 5.15 13.86
N ALA A 134 -2.19 5.00 14.97
CA ALA A 134 -2.67 5.47 16.27
C ALA A 134 -2.63 7.00 16.38
N ALA A 135 -1.60 7.63 15.82
CA ALA A 135 -1.49 9.09 15.78
C ALA A 135 -2.57 9.73 14.90
N LEU A 136 -2.89 9.12 13.76
CA LEU A 136 -3.96 9.58 12.87
C LEU A 136 -5.36 9.49 13.51
N ASN A 137 -5.57 8.54 14.42
CA ASN A 137 -6.88 8.29 15.02
C ASN A 137 -7.10 8.95 16.39
N ASN A 138 -6.03 9.21 17.15
CA ASN A 138 -6.12 9.63 18.55
C ASN A 138 -5.30 10.89 18.87
N ASP A 139 -4.86 11.64 17.86
CA ASP A 139 -4.00 12.81 17.99
C ASP A 139 -2.74 12.55 18.83
N ALA A 140 -2.22 11.32 18.81
CA ALA A 140 -1.00 10.98 19.52
C ALA A 140 0.16 11.80 18.92
N PRO A 141 0.93 12.55 19.74
CA PRO A 141 1.91 13.47 19.22
C PRO A 141 3.05 12.71 18.54
N ILE A 142 3.23 12.93 17.24
CA ILE A 142 4.41 12.47 16.50
C ILE A 142 5.39 13.63 16.38
N ASP A 143 6.66 13.34 16.62
CA ASP A 143 7.75 14.26 16.32
C ASP A 143 7.84 14.50 14.79
N PRO A 144 7.67 15.74 14.30
CA PRO A 144 7.75 16.06 12.88
C PRO A 144 9.10 15.70 12.24
N GLU A 145 10.20 15.78 12.99
CA GLU A 145 11.52 15.42 12.47
C GLU A 145 11.60 13.91 12.20
N LEU A 146 11.14 13.09 13.15
CA LEU A 146 11.09 11.63 12.98
C LEU A 146 10.12 11.19 11.87
N LEU A 147 9.03 11.93 11.66
CA LEU A 147 8.15 11.71 10.51
C LEU A 147 8.86 12.05 9.20
N GLY A 148 9.61 13.15 9.16
CA GLY A 148 10.45 13.53 8.01
C GLY A 148 11.47 12.46 7.67
N ASP A 149 12.13 11.89 8.68
CA ASP A 149 13.09 10.79 8.52
C ASP A 149 12.43 9.54 7.94
N LEU A 150 11.24 9.17 8.44
CA LEU A 150 10.49 8.05 7.90
C LEU A 150 10.10 8.30 6.43
N VAL A 151 9.60 9.50 6.11
CA VAL A 151 9.27 9.86 4.72
C VAL A 151 10.50 9.71 3.84
N ALA A 152 11.66 10.26 4.24
CA ALA A 152 12.89 10.14 3.49
C ALA A 152 13.32 8.67 3.31
N GLN A 153 13.25 7.86 4.38
CA GLN A 153 13.54 6.43 4.34
C GLN A 153 12.59 5.66 3.40
N ARG A 154 11.34 6.10 3.28
CA ARG A 154 10.29 5.45 2.48
C ARG A 154 10.16 5.98 1.07
N THR A 155 11.04 6.89 0.65
CA THR A 155 10.96 7.56 -0.65
C THR A 155 11.86 6.91 -1.69
N THR A 156 11.33 6.64 -2.89
CA THR A 156 12.14 6.16 -4.01
C THR A 156 13.17 7.20 -4.45
N SER A 157 14.36 6.75 -4.84
CA SER A 157 15.35 7.63 -5.47
C SER A 157 15.01 7.84 -6.94
N ILE A 158 15.35 9.02 -7.47
CA ILE A 158 15.36 9.25 -8.92
C ILE A 158 16.56 8.47 -9.46
N THR A 159 16.32 7.60 -10.44
CA THR A 159 17.39 6.84 -11.13
C THR A 159 17.70 7.46 -12.49
#